data_AF-A0A0D1LHF0-F1
#
_entry.id   AF-A0A0D1LHF0-F1
#
_cell.length_a   1.000
_cell.length_b   1.000
_cell.length_c   1.000
_cell.angle_alpha   90.00
_cell.angle_beta   90.00
_cell.angle_gamma   90.00
#
_symmetry.space_group_name_H-M   'P 1'
#
loop_
_entity.id
_entity.type
_entity.pdbx_description
1 polymer ?
#
loop_
_entity_poly.entity_id
_entity_poly.type
_entity_poly.pdbx_seq_one_letter_code
_entity_poly.pdbx_strand_id
1 'polypeptide(L)'
;MNFPNFEKANQARTRTAAERTVAEACVALDVINCHEPTNNRDHDAAFIHWHALKARHDNPQASLAEIAAGLGITKDTYSARLRRALRYAAKLRELHKPVLPPGIERCGECDVVVPCKTIATLDKWGV
;
A
#
# COMPACT_ATOMS: atom_id res chain seq x y z
N MET A 1 1.73 34.58 21.05
CA MET A 1 0.33 34.10 21.05
C MET A 1 0.35 32.62 20.74
N ASN A 2 0.00 31.78 21.71
CA ASN A 2 -0.07 30.33 21.53
C ASN A 2 -1.53 29.99 21.21
N PHE A 3 -1.80 29.38 20.05
CA PHE A 3 -3.16 29.10 19.58
C PHE A 3 -3.43 27.59 19.67
N PRO A 4 -3.89 27.09 20.83
CA PRO A 4 -4.03 25.65 21.11
C PRO A 4 -4.96 24.90 20.16
N ASN A 5 -5.78 25.60 19.36
CA ASN A 5 -6.65 24.99 18.36
C ASN A 5 -5.88 24.55 17.09
N PHE A 6 -4.85 25.30 16.67
CA PHE A 6 -4.06 24.97 15.48
C PHE A 6 -3.13 23.78 15.71
N GLU A 7 -2.52 23.68 16.90
CA GLU A 7 -1.64 22.57 17.26
C GLU A 7 -2.41 21.25 17.28
N LYS A 8 -3.61 21.23 17.90
CA LYS A 8 -4.49 20.06 17.91
C LYS A 8 -4.93 19.66 16.50
N ALA A 9 -5.29 20.62 15.66
CA ALA A 9 -5.64 20.36 14.26
C ALA A 9 -4.45 19.80 13.45
N ASN A 10 -3.23 20.32 13.68
CA ASN A 10 -2.01 19.81 13.05
C ASN A 10 -1.67 18.38 13.49
N GLN A 11 -1.82 18.09 14.77
CA GLN A 11 -1.62 16.74 15.32
C GLN A 11 -2.63 15.76 14.72
N ALA A 12 -3.91 16.13 14.65
CA ALA A 12 -4.95 15.30 14.04
C ALA A 12 -4.64 15.00 12.56
N ARG A 13 -4.29 16.02 11.76
CA ARG A 13 -3.90 15.83 10.35
C ARG A 13 -2.69 14.93 10.20
N THR A 14 -1.68 15.10 11.04
CA THR A 14 -0.47 14.27 11.03
C THR A 14 -0.79 12.81 11.35
N ARG A 15 -1.66 12.56 12.35
CA ARG A 15 -2.08 11.21 12.73
C ARG A 15 -2.83 10.52 11.59
N THR A 16 -3.83 11.18 11.01
CA THR A 16 -4.60 10.63 9.88
C THR A 16 -3.71 10.37 8.66
N ALA A 17 -2.74 11.24 8.38
CA ALA A 17 -1.78 11.01 7.30
C ALA A 17 -0.88 9.78 7.59
N ALA A 18 -0.45 9.60 8.84
CA ALA A 18 0.34 8.44 9.24
C ALA A 18 -0.46 7.13 9.13
N GLU A 19 -1.70 7.11 9.64
CA GLU A 19 -2.61 5.96 9.53
C GLU A 19 -2.83 5.54 8.07
N ARG A 20 -3.10 6.51 7.19
CA ARG A 20 -3.24 6.25 5.74
C ARG A 20 -1.96 5.67 5.15
N THR A 21 -0.81 6.25 5.48
CA THR A 21 0.48 5.78 4.96
C THR A 21 0.81 4.36 5.44
N VAL A 22 0.44 4.00 6.67
CA VAL A 22 0.59 2.64 7.19
C VAL A 22 -0.32 1.68 6.43
N ALA A 23 -1.60 2.01 6.25
CA ALA A 23 -2.54 1.17 5.50
C ALA A 23 -2.08 0.96 4.04
N GLU A 24 -1.62 2.02 3.38
CA GLU A 24 -1.05 1.94 2.03
C GLU A 24 0.22 1.07 2.00
N ALA A 25 1.07 1.15 3.02
CA ALA A 25 2.27 0.34 3.11
C ALA A 25 1.95 -1.17 3.25
N CYS A 26 0.92 -1.52 4.01
CA CYS A 26 0.45 -2.91 4.13
C CYS A 26 0.03 -3.47 2.76
N VAL A 27 -0.86 -2.76 2.06
CA VAL A 27 -1.35 -3.18 0.73
C VAL A 27 -0.19 -3.26 -0.26
N ALA A 28 0.74 -2.30 -0.23
CA ALA A 28 1.90 -2.29 -1.11
C ALA A 28 2.85 -3.47 -0.84
N LEU A 29 3.02 -3.89 0.41
CA LEU A 29 3.80 -5.09 0.75
C LEU A 29 3.18 -6.34 0.16
N ASP A 30 1.86 -6.49 0.25
CA ASP A 30 1.16 -7.65 -0.32
C ASP A 30 1.37 -7.72 -1.84
N VAL A 31 1.25 -6.59 -2.54
CA VAL A 31 1.51 -6.52 -3.99
C VAL A 31 2.94 -6.93 -4.33
N ILE A 32 3.93 -6.46 -3.58
CA ILE A 32 5.34 -6.81 -3.83
C ILE A 32 5.61 -8.28 -3.49
N ASN A 33 5.04 -8.81 -2.41
CA ASN A 33 5.22 -10.21 -2.01
C ASN A 33 4.61 -11.20 -3.01
N CYS A 34 3.55 -10.79 -3.72
CA CYS A 34 2.95 -11.57 -4.80
C CYS A 34 3.61 -11.37 -6.18
N HIS A 35 4.56 -10.44 -6.29
CA HIS A 35 5.27 -10.17 -7.54
C HIS A 35 6.44 -11.12 -7.72
N GLU A 36 6.47 -11.83 -8.85
CA GLU A 36 7.61 -12.65 -9.23
C GLU A 36 8.57 -11.83 -10.11
N PRO A 37 9.78 -11.50 -9.62
CA PRO A 37 10.70 -10.64 -10.37
C PRO A 37 11.16 -11.30 -11.66
N THR A 38 11.10 -10.56 -12.77
CA THR A 38 11.42 -11.13 -14.09
C THR A 38 12.92 -11.15 -14.39
N ASN A 39 13.73 -10.38 -13.66
CA ASN A 39 15.18 -10.29 -13.82
C ASN A 39 15.84 -9.72 -12.54
N ASN A 40 17.17 -9.80 -12.44
CA ASN A 40 17.92 -9.34 -11.26
C ASN A 40 17.68 -7.86 -10.93
N ARG A 41 17.55 -6.98 -11.92
CA ARG A 41 17.31 -5.55 -11.67
C ARG A 41 15.92 -5.32 -11.06
N ASP A 42 14.92 -6.08 -11.50
CA ASP A 42 13.58 -6.05 -10.93
C ASP A 42 13.57 -6.62 -9.51
N HIS A 43 14.32 -7.70 -9.27
CA HIS A 43 14.50 -8.28 -7.93
C HIS A 43 15.11 -7.26 -6.95
N ASP A 44 16.18 -6.58 -7.34
CA ASP A 44 16.83 -5.55 -6.52
C ASP A 44 15.88 -4.37 -6.25
N ALA A 45 15.11 -3.95 -7.26
CA ALA A 45 14.12 -2.90 -7.11
C ALA A 45 13.01 -3.31 -6.13
N ALA A 46 12.46 -4.51 -6.26
CA ALA A 46 11.46 -5.06 -5.36
C ALA A 46 11.99 -5.12 -3.92
N PHE A 47 13.22 -5.60 -3.72
CA PHE A 47 13.87 -5.69 -2.41
C PHE A 47 14.05 -4.32 -1.74
N ILE A 48 14.55 -3.31 -2.47
CA ILE A 48 14.73 -1.94 -1.95
C ILE A 48 13.39 -1.33 -1.54
N HIS A 49 12.36 -1.50 -2.36
CA HIS A 49 11.03 -0.95 -2.09
C HIS A 49 10.34 -1.68 -0.94
N TRP A 50 10.47 -3.00 -0.89
CA TRP A 50 9.99 -3.83 0.20
C TRP A 50 10.54 -3.36 1.55
N HIS A 51 11.86 -3.15 1.66
CA HIS A 51 12.47 -2.70 2.92
C HIS A 51 11.92 -1.37 3.44
N ALA A 52 11.67 -0.40 2.55
CA ALA A 52 11.11 0.89 2.95
C ALA A 52 9.67 0.77 3.48
N LEU A 53 8.86 -0.07 2.83
CA LEU A 53 7.48 -0.34 3.23
C LEU A 53 7.43 -1.17 4.52
N LYS A 54 8.30 -2.19 4.63
CA LYS A 54 8.41 -3.05 5.81
C LYS A 54 8.77 -2.25 7.06
N ALA A 55 9.72 -1.31 6.95
CA ALA A 55 10.04 -0.40 8.04
C ALA A 55 8.83 0.45 8.50
N ARG A 56 7.97 0.87 7.57
CA ARG A 56 6.74 1.61 7.88
C ARG A 56 5.70 0.73 8.57
N HIS A 57 5.53 -0.49 8.05
CA HIS A 57 4.62 -1.51 8.56
C HIS A 57 4.97 -1.92 9.99
N ASP A 58 6.25 -2.22 10.26
CA ASP A 58 6.70 -2.76 11.54
C ASP A 58 6.68 -1.73 12.67
N ASN A 59 6.70 -0.43 12.32
CA ASN A 59 6.76 0.65 13.30
C ASN A 59 5.58 1.62 13.13
N PRO A 60 4.30 1.20 13.17
CA PRO A 60 3.17 2.01 12.70
C PRO A 60 2.96 3.32 13.48
N GLN A 61 3.39 3.39 14.75
CA GLN A 61 3.26 4.57 15.60
C GLN A 61 4.48 5.51 15.52
N ALA A 62 5.60 5.07 14.96
CA ALA A 62 6.80 5.88 14.87
C ALA A 62 6.66 7.00 13.82
N SER A 63 7.21 8.16 14.11
CA SER A 63 7.36 9.24 13.13
C SER A 63 8.31 8.83 12.01
N LEU A 64 8.25 9.53 10.87
CA LEU A 64 9.19 9.31 9.77
C LEU A 64 10.64 9.59 10.19
N ALA A 65 10.86 10.47 11.16
CA ALA A 65 12.18 10.79 11.67
C ALA A 65 12.73 9.66 12.55
N GLU A 66 11.91 9.08 13.43
CA GLU A 66 12.31 7.95 14.27
C GLU A 66 12.64 6.71 13.44
N ILE A 67 11.84 6.40 12.42
CA ILE A 67 12.14 5.29 11.50
C ILE A 67 13.44 5.57 10.74
N ALA A 68 13.60 6.78 10.21
CA ALA A 68 14.81 7.14 9.47
C ALA A 68 16.06 7.05 10.36
N ALA A 69 15.97 7.49 11.62
CA ALA A 69 17.04 7.37 12.60
C ALA A 69 17.38 5.90 12.90
N GLY A 70 16.38 5.04 13.08
CA GLY A 70 16.59 3.58 13.24
C GLY A 70 17.26 2.91 12.03
N LEU A 71 17.12 3.51 10.83
CA LEU A 71 17.76 3.05 9.59
C LEU A 71 19.09 3.76 9.30
N GLY A 72 19.54 4.70 10.13
CA GLY A 72 20.77 5.47 9.92
C GLY A 72 20.72 6.42 8.72
N ILE A 73 19.53 6.89 8.32
CA ILE A 73 19.32 7.83 7.19
C ILE A 73 18.55 9.08 7.62
N THR A 74 18.55 10.10 6.77
CA THR A 74 17.75 11.31 7.05
C THR A 74 16.26 11.06 6.81
N LYS A 75 15.41 11.80 7.54
CA LYS A 75 13.94 11.78 7.38
C LYS A 75 13.52 11.97 5.93
N ASP A 76 14.15 12.91 5.22
CA ASP A 76 13.79 13.23 3.83
C ASP A 76 14.18 12.11 2.86
N THR A 77 15.32 11.45 3.12
CA THR A 77 15.74 10.26 2.37
C THR A 77 14.72 9.13 2.56
N TYR A 78 14.33 8.85 3.80
CA TYR A 78 13.31 7.83 4.09
C TYR A 78 11.97 8.18 3.44
N SER A 79 11.50 9.42 3.58
CA SER A 79 10.27 9.89 2.94
C SER A 79 10.28 9.73 1.41
N ALA A 80 11.41 10.03 0.76
CA ALA A 80 11.57 9.86 -0.68
C ALA A 80 11.55 8.37 -1.08
N ARG A 81 12.22 7.51 -0.30
CA ARG A 81 12.22 6.04 -0.52
C ARG A 81 10.81 5.46 -0.38
N LEU A 82 10.09 5.82 0.69
CA LEU A 82 8.73 5.37 0.94
C LEU A 82 7.78 5.78 -0.19
N ARG A 83 7.83 7.04 -0.62
CA ARG A 83 7.04 7.54 -1.76
C ARG A 83 7.34 6.79 -3.07
N ARG A 84 8.61 6.44 -3.32
CA ARG A 84 8.99 5.64 -4.51
C ARG A 84 8.46 4.21 -4.39
N ALA A 85 8.54 3.60 -3.22
CA ALA A 85 8.06 2.24 -2.98
C ALA A 85 6.54 2.13 -3.18
N LEU A 86 5.76 3.09 -2.67
CA LEU A 86 4.31 3.14 -2.90
C LEU A 86 3.96 3.25 -4.39
N ARG A 87 4.69 4.07 -5.16
CA ARG A 87 4.51 4.17 -6.61
C ARG A 87 4.90 2.90 -7.36
N TYR A 88 5.99 2.24 -6.93
CA TYR A 88 6.41 0.98 -7.52
C TYR A 88 5.34 -0.10 -7.33
N ALA A 89 4.80 -0.24 -6.11
CA ALA A 89 3.70 -1.17 -5.85
C ALA A 89 2.43 -0.82 -6.65
N ALA A 90 2.09 0.46 -6.80
CA ALA A 90 0.96 0.87 -7.65
C ALA A 90 1.16 0.44 -9.11
N LYS A 91 2.38 0.59 -9.66
CA LYS A 91 2.73 0.15 -11.00
C LYS A 91 2.63 -1.38 -11.16
N LEU A 92 3.10 -2.14 -10.17
CA LEU A 92 2.97 -3.60 -10.16
C LEU A 92 1.49 -4.02 -10.13
N ARG A 93 0.67 -3.35 -9.30
CA ARG A 93 -0.77 -3.61 -9.26
C ARG A 93 -1.43 -3.34 -10.62
N GLU A 94 -1.02 -2.29 -11.33
CA GLU A 94 -1.51 -2.02 -12.69
C GLU A 94 -1.09 -3.09 -13.69
N LEU A 95 0.14 -3.59 -13.59
CA LEU A 95 0.64 -4.68 -14.45
C LEU A 95 -0.15 -5.99 -14.21
N HIS A 96 -0.48 -6.28 -12.95
CA HIS A 96 -1.22 -7.48 -12.55
C HIS A 96 -2.73 -7.31 -12.57
N LYS A 97 -3.27 -6.19 -13.10
CA LYS A 97 -4.71 -6.07 -13.31
C LYS A 97 -5.13 -7.15 -14.31
N PRO A 98 -6.01 -8.09 -13.94
CA PRO A 98 -6.55 -9.03 -14.91
C PRO A 98 -7.24 -8.24 -16.01
N VAL A 99 -6.77 -8.43 -17.25
CA VAL A 99 -7.47 -7.97 -18.44
C VAL A 99 -8.70 -8.84 -18.55
N LEU A 100 -9.87 -8.24 -18.32
CA LEU A 100 -11.14 -8.95 -18.52
C LEU A 100 -11.35 -9.16 -20.02
N PRO A 101 -11.83 -10.34 -20.45
CA PRO A 101 -12.33 -10.52 -21.80
C PRO A 101 -13.44 -9.50 -22.07
N PRO A 102 -13.61 -9.04 -23.32
CA PRO A 102 -14.72 -8.18 -23.69
C PRO A 102 -16.06 -8.84 -23.30
N GLY A 103 -16.94 -8.08 -22.64
CA GLY A 103 -18.24 -8.55 -22.13
C GLY A 103 -18.29 -8.96 -20.65
N ILE A 104 -17.16 -8.91 -19.92
CA ILE A 104 -17.14 -9.10 -18.47
C ILE A 104 -16.81 -7.76 -17.78
N GLU A 105 -17.70 -7.28 -16.91
CA GLU A 105 -17.47 -6.08 -16.09
C GLU A 105 -16.96 -6.46 -14.69
N ARG A 106 -16.08 -5.62 -14.12
CA ARG A 106 -15.66 -5.77 -12.71
C ARG A 106 -16.84 -5.38 -11.81
N CYS A 107 -17.10 -6.22 -10.81
CA CYS A 107 -17.86 -5.79 -9.64
C CYS A 107 -17.13 -4.60 -9.00
N GLY A 108 -17.77 -3.43 -8.94
CA GLY A 108 -17.19 -2.20 -8.38
C GLY A 108 -16.84 -2.25 -6.90
N GLU A 109 -17.08 -3.38 -6.24
CA GLU A 109 -16.97 -3.56 -4.78
C GLU A 109 -15.84 -4.53 -4.38
N CYS A 110 -15.33 -5.36 -5.30
CA CYS A 110 -14.19 -6.25 -5.04
C CYS A 110 -13.45 -6.61 -6.34
N ASP A 111 -12.11 -6.54 -6.32
CA ASP A 111 -11.17 -6.79 -7.44
C ASP A 111 -11.14 -8.27 -7.92
N VAL A 112 -12.24 -9.03 -7.80
CA VAL A 112 -12.33 -10.45 -8.15
C VAL A 112 -13.09 -10.64 -9.48
N VAL A 113 -12.48 -11.38 -10.41
CA VAL A 113 -13.15 -11.92 -11.60
C VAL A 113 -14.00 -13.10 -11.16
N VAL A 114 -15.31 -13.05 -11.44
CA VAL A 114 -16.39 -14.02 -11.16
C VAL A 114 -15.96 -15.40 -10.62
N PRO A 115 -16.60 -15.93 -9.55
CA PRO A 115 -17.84 -15.46 -8.92
C PRO A 115 -17.63 -14.71 -7.61
N CYS A 116 -18.11 -13.46 -7.57
CA CYS A 116 -18.32 -12.73 -6.31
C CYS A 116 -19.69 -13.13 -5.71
N LYS A 117 -19.84 -12.95 -4.39
CA LYS A 117 -20.85 -13.61 -3.53
C LYS A 117 -22.33 -13.36 -3.86
N THR A 118 -22.69 -12.47 -4.78
CA THR A 118 -24.10 -12.30 -5.21
C THR A 118 -24.63 -13.55 -5.94
N ILE A 119 -23.77 -14.34 -6.58
CA ILE A 119 -24.16 -15.61 -7.26
C ILE A 119 -24.30 -16.78 -6.27
N ALA A 120 -23.53 -16.80 -5.17
CA ALA A 120 -23.56 -17.90 -4.21
C ALA A 120 -24.89 -18.00 -3.43
N THR A 121 -25.72 -16.95 -3.44
CA THR A 121 -27.09 -16.97 -2.89
C THR A 121 -28.15 -17.49 -3.87
N LEU A 122 -27.88 -17.57 -5.17
CA LEU A 122 -28.80 -18.12 -6.17
C LEU A 122 -28.56 -19.61 -6.45
N ASP A 123 -27.32 -20.10 -6.29
CA ASP A 123 -27.00 -21.54 -6.44
C ASP A 123 -27.39 -22.41 -5.22
N LYS A 124 -27.87 -21.81 -4.13
CA LYS A 124 -28.41 -22.56 -2.98
C LYS A 124 -29.86 -23.02 -3.16
N TRP A 125 -30.51 -22.66 -4.27
CA TRP A 125 -31.82 -23.16 -4.67
C TRP A 125 -31.75 -23.76 -6.07
N GLY A 126 -30.91 -24.80 -6.22
CA GLY A 126 -30.82 -25.59 -7.44
C GLY A 126 -32.21 -26.02 -7.92
N VAL A 127 -32.59 -25.50 -9.09
CA VAL A 127 -33.62 -26.06 -9.97
C VAL A 127 -32.93 -26.99 -10.93
#